data_AF-A0A9D9C1B0-F1
#
_entry.id   AF-A0A9D9C1B0-F1
#
_cell.length_a   1.000
_cell.length_b   1.000
_cell.length_c   1.000
_cell.angle_alpha   90.00
_cell.angle_beta   90.00
_cell.angle_gamma   90.00
#
_symmetry.space_group_name_H-M   'P 1'
#
loop_
_entity.id
_entity.type
_entity.pdbx_description
1 polymer ?
#
loop_
_entity_poly.entity_id
_entity_poly.type
_entity_poly.pdbx_seq_one_letter_code
_entity_poly.pdbx_strand_id
1 'polypeptide(L)'
;MAFSETRIVIGGLAHVPVLIFIANFIKGKFVIKTEETKDTIVKEEPVKIIELKNTVVKEGKAETLKELSNKLDNIEQKADEVYEKVKKKKKDKKKKKK
;
A
#
# COMPACT_ATOMS: atom_id res chain seq x y z
N MET A 1 -37.79 9.69 29.87
CA MET A 1 -37.08 9.15 28.69
C MET A 1 -35.76 8.54 29.18
N ALA A 2 -35.76 7.29 29.67
CA ALA A 2 -34.61 6.66 30.36
C ALA A 2 -34.62 5.11 30.25
N PHE A 3 -35.02 4.57 29.09
CA PHE A 3 -35.15 3.11 28.86
C PHE A 3 -34.42 2.62 27.59
N SER A 4 -33.60 3.48 26.98
CA SER A 4 -32.78 3.17 25.80
C SER A 4 -31.36 2.74 26.17
N GLU A 5 -30.77 3.33 27.21
CA GLU A 5 -29.37 3.09 27.57
C GLU A 5 -29.17 1.69 28.20
N THR A 6 -30.06 1.26 29.09
CA THR A 6 -29.97 -0.06 29.76
C THR A 6 -30.06 -1.23 28.80
N ARG A 7 -30.86 -1.13 27.72
CA ARG A 7 -30.97 -2.19 26.70
C ARG A 7 -29.72 -2.32 25.84
N ILE A 8 -29.06 -1.20 25.53
CA ILE A 8 -27.80 -1.19 24.77
C ILE A 8 -26.66 -1.77 25.63
N VAL A 9 -26.62 -1.42 26.93
CA VAL A 9 -25.61 -1.95 27.86
C VAL A 9 -25.81 -3.45 28.09
N ILE A 10 -27.04 -3.92 28.30
CA ILE A 10 -27.34 -5.35 28.51
C ILE A 10 -27.08 -6.16 27.23
N GLY A 11 -27.45 -5.63 26.06
CA GLY A 11 -27.17 -6.26 24.76
C GLY A 11 -25.68 -6.33 24.41
N GLY A 12 -24.91 -5.27 24.75
CA GLY A 12 -23.47 -5.23 24.55
C GLY A 12 -22.69 -6.14 25.51
N LEU A 13 -23.13 -6.25 26.78
CA LEU A 13 -22.46 -7.05 27.80
C LEU A 13 -22.68 -8.56 27.60
N ALA A 14 -23.83 -8.96 27.04
CA ALA A 14 -24.15 -10.37 26.78
C ALA A 14 -23.18 -11.06 25.80
N HIS A 15 -22.46 -10.28 24.98
CA HIS A 15 -21.50 -10.81 24.02
C HIS A 15 -20.06 -10.88 24.54
N VAL A 16 -19.76 -10.26 25.68
CA VAL A 16 -18.42 -10.27 26.27
C VAL A 16 -17.94 -11.71 26.59
N PRO A 17 -18.75 -12.60 27.20
CA PRO A 17 -18.33 -13.98 27.46
C PRO A 17 -18.08 -14.79 26.17
N VAL A 18 -18.85 -14.53 25.12
CA VAL A 18 -18.71 -15.22 23.82
C VAL A 18 -17.44 -14.78 23.11
N LEU A 19 -17.11 -13.49 23.12
CA LEU A 19 -15.86 -12.96 22.57
C LEU A 19 -14.64 -13.51 23.32
N ILE A 20 -14.71 -13.60 24.66
CA ILE A 20 -13.66 -14.22 25.48
C ILE A 20 -13.50 -15.70 25.14
N PHE A 21 -14.60 -16.43 24.96
CA PHE A 21 -14.57 -17.84 24.59
C PHE A 21 -13.93 -18.06 23.21
N ILE A 22 -14.27 -17.26 22.20
CA ILE A 22 -13.67 -17.32 20.86
C ILE A 22 -12.17 -16.99 20.92
N ALA A 23 -11.79 -15.95 21.67
CA ALA A 23 -10.39 -15.58 21.84
C ALA A 23 -9.58 -16.69 22.54
N ASN A 24 -10.13 -17.31 23.58
CA ASN A 24 -9.51 -18.42 24.30
C ASN A 24 -9.48 -19.71 23.47
N PHE A 25 -10.48 -19.95 22.62
CA PHE A 25 -10.52 -21.09 21.71
C PHE A 25 -9.46 -21.00 20.61
N ILE A 26 -9.30 -19.81 20.01
CA ILE A 26 -8.21 -19.54 19.05
C ILE A 26 -6.88 -19.63 19.78
N LYS A 27 -6.72 -19.02 20.96
CA LYS A 27 -5.46 -19.13 21.72
C LYS A 27 -5.14 -20.59 22.08
N GLY A 28 -6.10 -21.36 22.58
CA GLY A 28 -5.91 -22.77 22.97
C GLY A 28 -5.57 -23.68 21.80
N LYS A 29 -6.31 -23.61 20.68
CA LYS A 29 -6.07 -24.49 19.52
C LYS A 29 -4.81 -24.14 18.74
N PHE A 30 -4.40 -22.87 18.73
CA PHE A 30 -3.22 -22.44 18.01
C PHE A 30 -1.95 -22.58 18.84
N VAL A 31 -2.01 -22.44 20.18
CA VAL A 31 -0.83 -22.63 21.06
C VAL A 31 -0.29 -24.07 20.95
N ILE A 32 -1.16 -25.08 21.00
CA ILE A 32 -0.73 -26.49 21.00
C ILE A 32 -0.06 -26.87 19.66
N LYS A 33 -0.58 -26.37 18.53
CA LYS A 33 -0.02 -26.67 17.20
C LYS A 33 1.20 -25.84 16.85
N THR A 34 1.31 -24.62 17.35
CA THR A 34 2.47 -23.78 17.05
C THR A 34 3.71 -24.13 17.86
N GLU A 35 3.57 -24.67 19.06
CA GLU A 35 4.73 -25.10 19.85
C GLU A 35 5.47 -26.26 19.15
N GLU A 36 4.74 -27.23 18.58
CA GLU A 36 5.32 -28.40 17.90
C GLU A 36 5.88 -28.10 16.49
N THR A 37 5.44 -27.02 15.82
CA THR A 37 5.85 -26.69 14.44
C THR A 37 6.83 -25.52 14.33
N LYS A 38 7.01 -24.72 15.38
CA LYS A 38 7.92 -23.56 15.36
C LYS A 38 9.40 -23.95 15.44
N ASP A 39 9.75 -25.07 16.06
CA ASP A 39 11.16 -25.41 16.30
C ASP A 39 11.89 -25.94 15.07
N THR A 40 11.17 -26.49 14.08
CA THR A 40 11.75 -27.12 12.89
C THR A 40 11.65 -26.26 11.62
N ILE A 41 10.64 -25.39 11.48
CA ILE A 41 10.36 -24.67 10.21
C ILE A 41 10.99 -23.25 10.20
N VAL A 42 11.13 -22.61 11.36
CA VAL A 42 11.47 -21.18 11.47
C VAL A 42 12.93 -20.84 11.15
N LYS A 43 13.82 -21.82 10.92
CA LYS A 43 15.22 -21.53 10.60
C LYS A 43 15.56 -21.58 9.10
N GLU A 44 14.89 -22.41 8.30
CA GLU A 44 15.24 -22.59 6.88
C GLU A 44 14.31 -21.85 5.90
N GLU A 45 13.01 -21.77 6.18
CA GLU A 45 12.05 -21.07 5.32
C GLU A 45 12.16 -19.54 5.30
N PRO A 46 12.39 -18.83 6.42
CA PRO A 46 12.32 -17.37 6.38
C PRO A 46 13.44 -16.76 5.55
N VAL A 47 14.61 -17.39 5.47
CA VAL A 47 15.75 -16.87 4.69
C VAL A 47 15.43 -16.89 3.19
N LYS A 48 14.92 -18.01 2.67
CA LYS A 48 14.51 -18.14 1.26
C LYS A 48 13.36 -17.20 0.90
N ILE A 49 12.42 -16.97 1.80
CA ILE A 49 11.29 -16.05 1.58
C ILE A 49 11.75 -14.59 1.57
N ILE A 50 12.73 -14.21 2.39
CA ILE A 50 13.29 -12.85 2.42
C ILE A 50 14.07 -12.55 1.14
N GLU A 51 14.82 -13.51 0.61
CA GLU A 51 15.53 -13.37 -0.67
C GLU A 51 14.57 -13.19 -1.85
N LEU A 52 13.54 -14.04 -1.96
CA LEU A 52 12.53 -13.96 -3.02
C LEU A 52 11.70 -12.67 -2.97
N LYS A 53 11.34 -12.20 -1.77
CA LYS A 53 10.63 -10.92 -1.62
C LYS A 53 11.51 -9.74 -2.06
N ASN A 54 12.81 -9.76 -1.78
CA ASN A 54 13.71 -8.69 -2.17
C ASN A 54 13.93 -8.62 -3.69
N THR A 55 13.99 -9.75 -4.40
CA THR A 55 14.08 -9.77 -5.87
C THR A 55 12.81 -9.25 -6.53
N VAL A 56 11.63 -9.73 -6.11
CA VAL A 56 10.34 -9.26 -6.66
C VAL A 56 10.13 -7.76 -6.41
N VAL A 57 10.51 -7.26 -5.23
CA VAL A 57 10.44 -5.83 -4.91
C VAL A 57 11.41 -5.00 -5.75
N LYS A 58 12.59 -5.54 -6.12
CA LYS A 58 13.54 -4.86 -7.02
C LYS A 58 13.03 -4.82 -8.46
N GLU A 59 12.44 -5.91 -8.95
CA GLU A 59 11.87 -5.99 -10.30
C GLU A 59 10.67 -5.05 -10.46
N GLY A 60 9.70 -5.07 -9.53
CA GLY A 60 8.55 -4.17 -9.58
C GLY A 60 8.92 -2.68 -9.45
N LYS A 61 10.00 -2.36 -8.73
CA LYS A 61 10.55 -1.00 -8.68
C LYS A 61 11.22 -0.59 -10.00
N ALA A 62 11.89 -1.51 -10.70
CA ALA A 62 12.51 -1.21 -11.98
C ALA A 62 11.48 -0.93 -13.08
N GLU A 63 10.39 -1.70 -13.11
CA GLU A 63 9.30 -1.48 -14.08
C GLU A 63 8.59 -0.15 -13.85
N THR A 64 8.28 0.16 -12.59
CA THR A 64 7.65 1.45 -12.24
C THR A 64 8.55 2.65 -12.52
N LEU A 65 9.86 2.54 -12.30
CA LEU A 65 10.83 3.59 -12.67
C LEU A 65 10.91 3.80 -14.19
N LYS A 66 10.88 2.72 -14.98
CA LYS A 66 10.87 2.78 -16.44
C LYS A 66 9.61 3.45 -16.97
N GLU A 67 8.46 3.15 -16.38
CA GLU A 67 7.19 3.79 -16.76
C GLU A 67 7.17 5.28 -16.39
N LEU A 68 7.71 5.66 -15.22
CA LEU A 68 7.83 7.06 -14.81
C LEU A 68 8.80 7.85 -15.70
N SER A 69 9.92 7.25 -16.12
CA SER A 69 10.87 7.87 -17.05
C SER A 69 10.21 8.23 -18.38
N ASN A 70 9.47 7.28 -18.97
CA ASN A 70 8.76 7.53 -20.23
C ASN A 70 7.73 8.66 -20.13
N LYS A 71 7.06 8.80 -18.96
CA LYS A 71 6.11 9.88 -18.72
C LYS A 71 6.82 11.23 -18.58
N LEU A 72 7.97 11.27 -17.93
CA LEU A 72 8.80 12.48 -17.79
C LEU A 72 9.33 12.95 -19.15
N ASP A 73 9.88 12.05 -19.97
CA ASP A 73 10.38 12.38 -21.31
C ASP A 73 9.29 12.99 -22.19
N ASN A 74 8.05 12.50 -22.09
CA ASN A 74 6.92 13.03 -22.84
C ASN A 74 6.53 14.46 -22.40
N ILE A 75 6.66 14.75 -21.10
CA ILE A 75 6.39 16.09 -20.56
C ILE A 75 7.47 17.07 -20.99
N GLU A 76 8.74 16.64 -20.98
CA GLU A 76 9.88 17.47 -21.39
C GLU A 76 9.79 17.87 -22.87
N GLN A 77 9.51 16.91 -23.76
CA GLN A 77 9.29 17.20 -25.18
C GLN A 77 8.12 18.18 -25.40
N LYS A 78 7.01 18.02 -24.68
CA LYS A 78 5.88 18.94 -24.77
C LYS A 78 6.23 20.34 -24.25
N ALA A 79 7.00 20.43 -23.17
CA ALA A 79 7.44 21.70 -22.61
C ALA A 79 8.35 22.47 -23.60
N ASP A 80 9.29 21.79 -24.24
CA ASP A 80 10.16 22.39 -25.26
C ASP A 80 9.38 22.86 -26.50
N GLU A 81 8.43 22.05 -26.96
CA GLU A 81 7.59 22.42 -28.11
C GLU A 81 6.73 23.67 -27.80
N VAL A 82 6.19 23.75 -26.58
CA VAL A 82 5.45 24.94 -26.11
C VAL A 82 6.38 26.15 -26.04
N TYR A 83 7.60 25.99 -25.52
CA TYR A 83 8.57 27.07 -25.40
C TYR A 83 8.96 27.66 -26.76
N GLU A 84 9.27 26.81 -27.74
CA GLU A 84 9.60 27.25 -29.10
C GLU A 84 8.40 27.90 -29.82
N LYS A 85 7.17 27.39 -29.61
CA LYS A 85 5.94 28.05 -30.11
C LYS A 85 5.75 29.44 -29.51
N VAL A 86 5.99 29.61 -28.21
CA VAL A 86 5.88 30.92 -27.53
C VAL A 86 6.96 31.88 -28.03
N LYS A 87 8.19 31.40 -28.20
CA LYS A 87 9.33 32.17 -28.69
C LYS A 87 9.10 32.67 -30.12
N LYS A 88 8.59 31.83 -31.03
CA LYS A 88 8.17 32.25 -32.39
C LYS A 88 7.07 33.30 -32.35
N LYS A 89 5.98 33.07 -31.59
CA LYS A 89 4.89 34.06 -31.42
C LYS A 89 5.39 35.41 -30.91
N LYS A 90 6.33 35.45 -29.96
CA LYS A 90 6.95 36.70 -29.47
C LYS A 90 7.73 37.42 -30.57
N LYS A 91 8.50 36.72 -31.41
CA LYS A 91 9.23 37.31 -32.53
C LYS A 91 8.28 37.91 -33.57
N ASP A 92 7.19 37.23 -33.91
CA ASP A 92 6.22 37.72 -34.91
C ASP A 92 5.43 38.93 -34.41
N LYS A 93 5.03 38.94 -33.13
CA LYS A 93 4.40 40.13 -32.49
C LYS A 93 5.33 41.35 -32.48
N LYS A 94 6.64 41.14 -32.33
CA LYS A 94 7.64 42.22 -32.32
C LYS A 94 7.86 42.80 -33.74
N LYS A 95 7.76 41.97 -34.78
CA LYS A 95 7.81 42.41 -36.18
C LYS A 95 6.56 43.19 -36.62
N LYS A 96 5.36 42.80 -36.17
CA LYS A 96 4.10 43.51 -36.50
C LYS A 96 3.91 44.87 -35.79
N LYS A 97 4.73 45.18 -34.78
CA LYS A 97 4.71 46.45 -34.05
C LYS A 97 5.74 47.48 -34.56
N LYS A 98 6.58 47.09 -35.51
CA LYS A 98 7.42 48.00 -36.31
C LYS A 98 6.69 48.29 -37.62
#